data_AF-T0VDZ6-F1
#
_entry.id   AF-T0VDZ6-F1
#
_cell.length_a   1.000
_cell.length_b   1.000
_cell.length_c   1.000
_cell.angle_alpha   90.00
_cell.angle_beta   90.00
_cell.angle_gamma   90.00
#
_symmetry.space_group_name_H-M   'P 1'
#
loop_
_entity.id
_entity.type
_entity.pdbx_description
1 polymer ?
#
loop_
_entity_poly.entity_id
_entity_poly.type
_entity_poly.pdbx_seq_one_letter_code
_entity_poly.pdbx_strand_id
1 'polypeptide(L)'
;MHIVGILKSLFTSDEEAWKIAYTYKDKKIMRTQLSEQISQPQLLNPNDILPNTFLIKPRCEASGKDIHIISQIPEYYTAENFLLESQEQFDTMFTCDGIAINGKIQYFFTHEYIGNILDIKTTFINIVRTNSHYNNPLFIQRLKTETQKVLDSLGTEKIHPFHAEFFYNSTTDEVSFCEIGKRFGGGNIPCLSNVHFKLIS
;
A
#
# COMPACT_ATOMS: atom_id res chain seq x y z
N MET A 1 10.44 -16.25 2.60
CA MET A 1 10.55 -16.90 1.27
C MET A 1 9.16 -17.08 0.67
N HIS A 2 8.79 -16.31 -0.37
CA HIS A 2 7.44 -16.33 -0.94
C HIS A 2 7.32 -17.45 -1.99
N ILE A 3 6.98 -18.64 -1.51
CA ILE A 3 6.94 -19.86 -2.31
C ILE A 3 6.05 -19.74 -3.55
N VAL A 4 4.94 -18.97 -3.48
CA VAL A 4 3.97 -18.85 -4.58
C VAL A 4 4.58 -18.24 -5.84
N GLY A 5 5.41 -17.19 -5.72
CA GLY A 5 6.06 -16.56 -6.87
C GLY A 5 7.09 -17.49 -7.51
N ILE A 6 7.86 -18.18 -6.68
CA ILE A 6 8.85 -19.17 -7.11
C ILE A 6 8.17 -20.35 -7.81
N LEU A 7 7.10 -20.90 -7.22
CA LEU A 7 6.33 -21.99 -7.81
C LEU A 7 5.72 -21.55 -9.15
N LYS A 8 5.21 -20.31 -9.24
CA LYS A 8 4.70 -19.80 -10.52
C LYS A 8 5.80 -19.74 -11.58
N SER A 9 6.99 -19.22 -11.25
CA SER A 9 8.11 -19.22 -12.19
C SER A 9 8.59 -20.61 -12.58
N LEU A 10 8.49 -21.60 -11.69
CA LEU A 10 8.87 -22.98 -11.98
C LEU A 10 7.83 -23.74 -12.83
N PHE A 11 6.54 -23.49 -12.61
CA PHE A 11 5.44 -24.22 -13.25
C PHE A 11 4.83 -23.50 -14.45
N THR A 12 5.34 -22.32 -14.80
CA THR A 12 4.92 -21.57 -15.99
C THR A 12 6.14 -21.18 -16.81
N SER A 13 5.95 -20.75 -18.05
CA SER A 13 7.02 -20.20 -18.89
C SER A 13 7.40 -18.76 -18.54
N ASP A 14 6.99 -18.27 -17.36
CA ASP A 14 7.24 -16.91 -16.89
C ASP A 14 8.31 -16.92 -15.79
N GLU A 15 9.57 -16.98 -16.22
CA GLU A 15 10.75 -17.05 -15.34
C GLU A 15 10.87 -15.84 -14.40
N GLU A 16 10.14 -14.75 -14.66
CA GLU A 16 10.21 -13.51 -13.89
C GLU A 16 8.98 -13.25 -13.01
N ALA A 17 8.00 -14.18 -13.00
CA ALA A 17 6.81 -14.07 -12.16
C ALA A 17 7.12 -13.89 -10.66
N TRP A 18 8.25 -14.43 -10.19
CA TRP A 18 8.70 -14.25 -8.81
C TRP A 18 9.04 -12.78 -8.48
N LYS A 19 9.55 -11.99 -9.43
CA LYS A 19 9.94 -10.58 -9.20
C LYS A 19 8.73 -9.76 -8.79
N ILE A 20 7.66 -9.83 -9.59
CA ILE A 20 6.38 -9.14 -9.30
C ILE A 20 5.83 -9.61 -7.95
N ALA A 21 5.80 -10.93 -7.70
CA ALA A 21 5.27 -11.45 -6.44
C ALA A 21 6.07 -10.96 -5.21
N TYR A 22 7.38 -10.79 -5.35
CA TYR A 22 8.26 -10.36 -4.27
C TYR A 22 8.14 -8.85 -4.01
N THR A 23 8.14 -8.04 -5.06
CA THR A 23 8.03 -6.58 -4.96
C THR A 23 6.73 -6.13 -4.28
N TYR A 24 5.61 -6.84 -4.48
CA TYR A 24 4.33 -6.54 -3.83
C TYR A 24 4.20 -7.08 -2.40
N LYS A 25 5.25 -7.72 -1.87
CA LYS A 25 5.24 -8.35 -0.54
C LYS A 25 6.29 -7.79 0.40
N ASP A 26 7.50 -7.53 -0.11
CA ASP A 26 8.59 -6.96 0.67
C ASP A 26 8.55 -5.44 0.59
N LYS A 27 8.09 -4.81 1.67
CA LYS A 27 7.95 -3.36 1.76
C LYS A 27 9.25 -2.61 1.51
N LYS A 28 10.41 -3.16 1.89
CA LYS A 28 11.69 -2.48 1.65
C LYS A 28 11.98 -2.41 0.15
N ILE A 29 11.76 -3.51 -0.57
CA ILE A 29 11.96 -3.56 -2.03
C ILE A 29 10.93 -2.69 -2.75
N MET A 30 9.67 -2.75 -2.32
CA MET A 30 8.61 -1.87 -2.83
C MET A 30 9.02 -0.40 -2.72
N ARG A 31 9.42 0.04 -1.52
CA ARG A 31 9.89 1.41 -1.26
C ARG A 31 11.07 1.78 -2.14
N THR A 32 12.08 0.92 -2.22
CA THR A 32 13.27 1.17 -3.05
C THR A 32 12.92 1.31 -4.52
N GLN A 33 12.07 0.44 -5.07
CA GLN A 33 11.68 0.47 -6.48
C GLN A 33 10.83 1.70 -6.84
N LEU A 34 10.03 2.19 -5.90
CA LEU A 34 9.19 3.39 -6.07
C LEU A 34 9.91 4.69 -5.73
N SER A 35 11.14 4.62 -5.23
CA SER A 35 11.91 5.79 -4.81
C SER A 35 12.05 6.79 -5.96
N GLU A 36 12.05 8.08 -5.62
CA GLU A 36 12.13 9.23 -6.54
C GLU A 36 10.94 9.44 -7.49
N GLN A 37 10.12 8.40 -7.73
CA GLN A 37 9.00 8.45 -8.67
C GLN A 37 7.64 8.65 -7.99
N ILE A 38 7.49 8.13 -6.78
CA ILE A 38 6.25 8.17 -6.00
C ILE A 38 6.53 8.86 -4.66
N SER A 39 5.69 9.83 -4.31
CA SER A 39 5.69 10.42 -2.97
C SER A 39 5.31 9.36 -1.95
N GLN A 40 6.17 9.11 -0.97
CA GLN A 40 6.02 8.06 0.04
C GLN A 40 6.98 8.33 1.22
N PRO A 41 6.78 7.67 2.37
CA PRO A 41 7.76 7.68 3.45
C PRO A 41 9.16 7.31 2.99
N GLN A 42 10.16 8.08 3.42
CA GLN A 42 11.56 7.87 3.05
C GLN A 42 12.15 6.71 3.86
N LEU A 43 12.82 5.77 3.18
CA LEU A 43 13.59 4.73 3.86
C LEU A 43 14.77 5.37 4.61
N LEU A 44 14.93 4.97 5.87
CA LEU A 44 16.01 5.43 6.73
C LEU A 44 17.08 4.34 6.85
N ASN A 45 18.34 4.76 6.81
CA ASN A 45 19.49 3.90 7.07
C ASN A 45 19.83 3.95 8.56
N PRO A 46 19.91 2.81 9.26
CA PRO A 46 20.20 2.78 10.70
C PRO A 46 21.58 3.34 11.08
N ASN A 47 22.50 3.50 10.12
CA ASN A 47 23.84 4.04 10.36
C ASN A 47 23.93 5.57 10.18
N ASP A 48 22.87 6.22 9.71
CA ASP A 48 22.84 7.67 9.46
C ASP A 48 22.28 8.43 10.68
N ILE A 49 22.31 9.76 10.64
CA ILE A 49 21.63 10.60 11.63
C ILE A 49 20.12 10.47 11.43
N LEU A 50 19.43 9.92 12.43
CA LEU A 50 17.99 9.68 12.39
C LEU A 50 17.18 10.87 12.92
N PRO A 51 15.94 11.07 12.45
CA PRO A 51 15.03 12.05 13.02
C PRO A 51 14.63 11.67 14.47
N ASN A 52 14.10 12.64 15.22
CA ASN A 52 13.67 12.45 16.61
C ASN A 52 12.67 11.29 16.78
N THR A 53 11.78 11.12 15.80
CA THR A 53 10.83 10.00 15.75
C THR A 53 10.74 9.47 14.31
N PHE A 54 10.64 8.15 14.19
CA PHE A 54 10.51 7.44 12.92
C PHE A 54 9.71 6.15 13.10
N LEU A 55 9.35 5.50 11.99
CA LEU A 55 8.60 4.26 12.00
C LEU A 55 9.53 3.06 11.83
N ILE A 56 9.31 2.02 12.64
CA ILE A 56 9.79 0.65 12.38
C ILE A 56 8.62 -0.20 11.91
N LYS A 57 8.83 -0.97 10.83
CA LYS A 57 7.82 -1.85 10.24
C LYS A 57 8.44 -3.20 9.84
N PRO A 58 7.75 -4.34 10.05
CA PRO A 58 8.19 -5.59 9.46
C PRO A 58 8.10 -5.51 7.93
N ARG A 59 9.03 -6.14 7.23
CA ARG A 59 9.10 -6.07 5.76
C ARG A 59 7.95 -6.80 5.06
N CYS A 60 7.44 -7.89 5.63
CA CYS A 60 6.50 -8.80 4.94
C CYS A 60 5.16 -9.03 5.66
N GLU A 61 4.93 -8.39 6.82
CA GLU A 61 3.67 -8.50 7.57
C GLU A 61 2.59 -7.55 7.01
N ALA A 62 1.34 -7.72 7.47
CA ALA A 62 0.17 -6.95 7.06
C ALA A 62 -0.63 -6.42 8.26
N SER A 63 -1.67 -5.63 7.99
CA SER A 63 -2.67 -5.18 8.98
C SER A 63 -2.13 -4.32 10.12
N GLY A 64 -1.09 -3.52 9.85
CA GLY A 64 -0.49 -2.64 10.86
C GLY A 64 0.24 -3.37 11.99
N LYS A 65 0.38 -4.70 11.90
CA LYS A 65 1.02 -5.52 12.92
C LYS A 65 2.48 -5.13 13.09
N ASP A 66 2.89 -4.98 14.35
CA ASP A 66 4.27 -4.65 14.76
C ASP A 66 4.82 -3.36 14.10
N ILE A 67 3.93 -2.43 13.74
CA ILE A 67 4.31 -1.07 13.35
C ILE A 67 4.40 -0.21 14.62
N HIS A 68 5.52 0.48 14.80
CA HIS A 68 5.75 1.34 15.95
C HIS A 68 6.40 2.65 15.52
N ILE A 69 5.93 3.76 16.13
CA ILE A 69 6.68 5.01 16.16
C ILE A 69 7.71 4.87 17.28
N ILE A 70 8.99 5.09 16.95
CA ILE A 70 10.13 4.93 17.85
C ILE A 70 11.05 6.14 17.76
N SER A 71 11.80 6.41 18.82
CA SER A 71 12.86 7.43 18.86
C SER A 71 14.27 6.82 18.86
N GLN A 72 14.37 5.50 19.02
CA GLN A 72 15.62 4.75 19.05
C GLN A 72 15.42 3.37 18.43
N ILE A 73 16.43 2.87 17.73
CA ILE A 73 16.38 1.53 17.12
C ILE A 73 16.36 0.49 18.24
N PRO A 74 15.36 -0.40 18.27
CA PRO A 74 15.29 -1.45 19.29
C PRO A 74 16.31 -2.56 19.05
N GLU A 75 16.77 -3.24 20.11
CA GLU A 75 17.77 -4.32 20.03
C GLU A 75 17.37 -5.49 19.11
N TYR A 76 16.07 -5.76 18.97
CA TYR A 76 15.57 -6.82 18.10
C TYR A 76 15.58 -6.44 16.61
N TYR A 77 15.94 -5.21 16.25
CA TYR A 77 15.98 -4.77 14.87
C TYR A 77 17.00 -5.58 14.07
N THR A 78 16.57 -6.05 12.92
CA THR A 78 17.44 -6.64 11.89
C THR A 78 16.98 -6.14 10.52
N ALA A 79 17.92 -5.71 9.67
CA ALA A 79 17.61 -5.18 8.33
C ALA A 79 16.94 -6.21 7.40
N GLU A 80 17.05 -7.50 7.75
CA GLU A 80 16.41 -8.62 7.06
C GLU A 80 14.90 -8.71 7.35
N ASN A 81 14.48 -8.36 8.57
CA ASN A 81 13.09 -8.51 9.02
C ASN A 81 12.33 -7.18 9.07
N PHE A 82 13.03 -6.08 9.30
CA PHE A 82 12.44 -4.77 9.51
C PHE A 82 13.00 -3.72 8.55
N LEU A 83 12.20 -2.69 8.30
CA LEU A 83 12.61 -1.44 7.67
C LEU A 83 12.35 -0.28 8.62
N LEU A 84 13.11 0.79 8.45
CA LEU A 84 12.92 2.07 9.10
C LEU A 84 12.47 3.07 8.04
N GLU A 85 11.46 3.88 8.34
CA GLU A 85 11.00 4.94 7.43
C GLU A 85 10.58 6.22 8.17
N SER A 86 10.56 7.35 7.45
CA SER A 86 10.03 8.61 7.98
C SER A 86 8.54 8.48 8.34
N GLN A 87 8.09 9.33 9.26
CA GLN A 87 6.67 9.42 9.60
C GLN A 87 5.96 10.39 8.64
N GLU A 88 4.86 9.93 8.05
CA GLU A 88 3.97 10.78 7.26
C GLU A 88 2.96 11.50 8.17
N GLN A 89 2.67 12.77 7.88
CA GLN A 89 1.59 13.52 8.53
C GLN A 89 0.34 13.50 7.64
N PHE A 90 -0.74 12.89 8.14
CA PHE A 90 -1.98 12.70 7.38
C PHE A 90 -3.19 12.74 8.30
N ASP A 91 -4.36 13.05 7.73
CA ASP A 91 -5.66 13.00 8.43
C ASP A 91 -6.55 11.87 7.93
N THR A 92 -6.39 11.49 6.66
CA THR A 92 -7.23 10.48 6.02
C THR A 92 -6.35 9.45 5.33
N MET A 93 -6.80 8.21 5.34
CA MET A 93 -6.17 7.15 4.56
C MET A 93 -7.18 6.55 3.60
N PHE A 94 -6.85 6.62 2.31
CA PHE A 94 -7.67 6.05 1.25
C PHE A 94 -7.18 4.65 0.89
N THR A 95 -8.12 3.75 0.63
CA THR A 95 -7.83 2.53 -0.11
C THR A 95 -8.25 2.70 -1.57
N CYS A 96 -7.48 2.10 -2.46
CA CYS A 96 -7.72 2.04 -3.89
C CYS A 96 -7.66 0.57 -4.31
N ASP A 97 -8.81 0.02 -4.64
CA ASP A 97 -9.01 -1.39 -4.96
C ASP A 97 -9.41 -1.54 -6.42
N GLY A 98 -9.03 -2.65 -7.04
CA GLY A 98 -9.40 -2.85 -8.43
C GLY A 98 -8.71 -3.99 -9.12
N ILE A 99 -8.81 -3.96 -10.45
CA ILE A 99 -8.18 -4.94 -11.34
C ILE A 99 -7.52 -4.18 -12.49
N ALA A 100 -6.22 -4.41 -12.66
CA ALA A 100 -5.50 -4.02 -13.85
C ALA A 100 -5.45 -5.19 -14.85
N ILE A 101 -5.71 -4.91 -16.12
CA ILE A 101 -5.62 -5.87 -17.22
C ILE A 101 -4.55 -5.36 -18.18
N ASN A 102 -3.55 -6.21 -18.46
CA ASN A 102 -2.39 -5.87 -19.28
C ASN A 102 -1.74 -4.53 -18.86
N GLY A 103 -1.54 -4.35 -17.55
CA GLY A 103 -0.92 -3.14 -16.99
C GLY A 103 -1.81 -1.90 -16.90
N LYS A 104 -3.08 -1.94 -17.30
CA LYS A 104 -3.98 -0.78 -17.20
C LYS A 104 -5.17 -1.04 -16.29
N ILE A 105 -5.44 -0.10 -15.38
CA ILE A 105 -6.58 -0.17 -14.46
C ILE A 105 -7.89 -0.15 -15.26
N GLN A 106 -8.63 -1.26 -15.21
CA GLN A 106 -9.95 -1.38 -15.83
C GLN A 106 -11.07 -1.13 -14.83
N TYR A 107 -10.91 -1.67 -13.62
CA TYR A 107 -11.85 -1.48 -12.52
C TYR A 107 -11.13 -0.78 -11.38
N PHE A 108 -11.79 0.25 -10.81
CA PHE A 108 -11.23 1.09 -9.77
C PHE A 108 -12.32 1.48 -8.77
N PHE A 109 -12.06 1.21 -7.51
CA PHE A 109 -12.91 1.54 -6.38
C PHE A 109 -12.04 2.21 -5.33
N THR A 110 -12.60 3.17 -4.62
CA THR A 110 -11.87 3.80 -3.53
C THR A 110 -12.74 3.95 -2.30
N HIS A 111 -12.11 3.71 -1.16
CA HIS A 111 -12.70 3.78 0.16
C HIS A 111 -11.78 4.59 1.07
N GLU A 112 -12.24 4.88 2.27
CA GLU A 112 -11.43 5.54 3.29
C GLU A 112 -11.58 4.86 4.65
N TYR A 113 -10.49 4.82 5.40
CA TYR A 113 -10.47 4.43 6.79
C TYR A 113 -10.98 5.59 7.66
N ILE A 114 -11.81 5.27 8.65
CA ILE A 114 -12.23 6.23 9.68
C ILE A 114 -11.29 6.11 10.87
N GLY A 115 -10.64 7.22 11.23
CA GLY A 115 -9.64 7.28 12.28
C GLY A 115 -8.25 6.87 11.80
N ASN A 116 -7.27 6.92 12.70
CA ASN A 116 -5.89 6.58 12.37
C ASN A 116 -5.66 5.08 12.51
N ILE A 117 -5.35 4.41 11.39
CA ILE A 117 -5.02 2.97 11.33
C ILE A 117 -3.83 2.61 12.25
N LEU A 118 -2.96 3.57 12.56
CA LEU A 118 -1.81 3.33 13.43
C LEU A 118 -2.21 3.23 14.92
N ASP A 119 -3.42 3.72 15.27
CA ASP A 119 -3.95 3.72 16.64
C ASP A 119 -4.73 2.43 16.99
N ILE A 120 -4.83 1.47 16.06
CA ILE A 120 -5.59 0.21 16.17
C ILE A 120 -5.24 -0.65 17.39
N LYS A 121 -4.10 -0.38 18.04
CA LYS A 121 -3.70 -1.07 19.27
C LYS A 121 -4.74 -0.94 20.41
N THR A 122 -5.72 -0.04 20.29
CA THR A 122 -6.74 0.21 21.32
C THR A 122 -8.16 -0.24 21.00
N THR A 123 -8.60 -0.32 19.73
CA THR A 123 -10.05 -0.47 19.41
C THR A 123 -10.46 -1.69 18.58
N PHE A 124 -9.53 -2.53 18.09
CA PHE A 124 -9.79 -3.78 17.32
C PHE A 124 -10.71 -3.67 16.07
N ILE A 125 -11.29 -2.51 15.77
CA ILE A 125 -12.25 -2.31 14.68
C ILE A 125 -11.72 -1.25 13.73
N ASN A 126 -11.42 -1.68 12.50
CA ASN A 126 -11.24 -0.77 11.38
C ASN A 126 -12.58 -0.51 10.72
N ILE A 127 -13.03 0.75 10.79
CA ILE A 127 -14.21 1.17 10.06
C ILE A 127 -13.75 1.68 8.69
N VAL A 128 -14.28 1.07 7.65
CA VAL A 128 -14.08 1.48 6.26
C VAL A 128 -15.40 1.98 5.72
N ARG A 129 -15.37 3.12 5.02
CA ARG A 129 -16.53 3.65 4.30
C ARG A 129 -16.19 3.99 2.87
N THR A 130 -17.22 4.15 2.05
CA THR A 130 -17.12 4.73 0.71
C THR A 130 -16.39 6.07 0.76
N ASN A 131 -15.47 6.31 -0.17
CA ASN A 131 -14.68 7.54 -0.24
C ASN A 131 -15.58 8.78 -0.25
N SER A 132 -15.37 9.70 0.69
CA SER A 132 -16.18 10.91 0.85
C SER A 132 -16.05 11.88 -0.34
N HIS A 133 -15.01 11.73 -1.16
CA HIS A 133 -14.73 12.53 -2.35
C HIS A 133 -15.34 11.98 -3.64
N TYR A 134 -16.26 11.00 -3.61
CA TYR A 134 -16.90 10.51 -4.84
C TYR A 134 -17.64 11.61 -5.63
N ASN A 135 -18.08 12.69 -4.96
CA ASN A 135 -18.64 13.87 -5.62
C ASN A 135 -17.59 14.80 -6.26
N ASN A 136 -16.30 14.48 -6.13
CA ASN A 136 -15.18 15.21 -6.73
C ASN A 136 -14.44 14.29 -7.74
N PRO A 137 -14.85 14.27 -9.01
CA PRO A 137 -14.25 13.39 -10.02
C PRO A 137 -12.75 13.62 -10.23
N LEU A 138 -12.26 14.84 -10.03
CA LEU A 138 -10.83 15.16 -10.17
C LEU A 138 -9.99 14.46 -9.10
N PHE A 139 -10.50 14.41 -7.86
CA PHE A 139 -9.82 13.71 -6.78
C PHE A 139 -9.78 12.20 -7.00
N ILE A 140 -10.91 11.62 -7.43
CA ILE A 140 -10.97 10.19 -7.77
C ILE A 140 -10.02 9.86 -8.92
N GLN A 141 -9.95 10.73 -9.93
CA GLN A 141 -9.01 10.57 -11.04
C GLN A 141 -7.54 10.73 -10.62
N ARG A 142 -7.26 11.61 -9.66
CA ARG A 142 -5.92 11.75 -9.05
C ARG A 142 -5.52 10.44 -8.36
N LEU A 143 -6.36 9.87 -7.49
CA LEU A 143 -6.09 8.60 -6.83
C LEU A 143 -5.87 7.46 -7.84
N LYS A 144 -6.69 7.38 -8.90
CA LYS A 144 -6.51 6.41 -9.98
C LYS A 144 -5.17 6.60 -10.70
N THR A 145 -4.78 7.84 -10.96
CA THR A 145 -3.52 8.18 -11.63
C THR A 145 -2.32 7.81 -10.77
N GLU A 146 -2.33 8.17 -9.49
CA GLU A 146 -1.26 7.78 -8.55
C GLU A 146 -1.16 6.25 -8.40
N THR A 147 -2.31 5.55 -8.32
CA THR A 147 -2.35 4.09 -8.32
C THR A 147 -1.75 3.51 -9.60
N GLN A 148 -2.08 4.07 -10.77
CA GLN A 148 -1.54 3.62 -12.05
C GLN A 148 -0.02 3.81 -12.14
N LYS A 149 0.53 4.92 -11.62
CA LYS A 149 1.99 5.13 -11.55
C LYS A 149 2.69 4.07 -10.71
N VAL A 150 2.10 3.71 -9.55
CA VAL A 150 2.62 2.62 -8.70
C VAL A 150 2.62 1.30 -9.47
N LEU A 151 1.51 0.95 -10.13
CA LEU A 151 1.42 -0.29 -10.92
C LEU A 151 2.39 -0.32 -12.11
N ASP A 152 2.55 0.79 -12.82
CA ASP A 152 3.50 0.91 -13.93
C ASP A 152 4.95 0.74 -13.42
N SER A 153 5.26 1.23 -12.22
CA SER A 153 6.59 1.14 -11.61
C SER A 153 6.91 -0.25 -11.05
N LEU A 154 5.94 -0.91 -10.41
CA LEU A 154 6.14 -2.24 -9.81
C LEU A 154 6.01 -3.39 -10.83
N GLY A 155 5.33 -3.13 -11.96
CA GLY A 155 4.98 -4.14 -12.94
C GLY A 155 3.73 -4.93 -12.56
N THR A 156 3.01 -5.46 -13.55
CA THR A 156 1.74 -6.17 -13.34
C THR A 156 1.71 -7.50 -14.07
N GLU A 157 0.75 -8.34 -13.69
CA GLU A 157 0.42 -9.54 -14.45
C GLU A 157 -0.67 -9.22 -15.48
N LYS A 158 -0.94 -10.16 -16.39
CA LYS A 158 -2.02 -10.04 -17.38
C LYS A 158 -3.35 -9.64 -16.75
N ILE A 159 -3.68 -10.24 -15.60
CA ILE A 159 -4.81 -9.86 -14.75
C ILE A 159 -4.24 -9.67 -13.35
N HIS A 160 -4.33 -8.47 -12.83
CA HIS A 160 -3.66 -8.10 -11.58
C HIS A 160 -4.66 -7.40 -10.63
N PRO A 161 -5.22 -8.13 -9.65
CA PRO A 161 -5.99 -7.51 -8.59
C PRO A 161 -5.06 -6.70 -7.69
N PHE A 162 -5.49 -5.53 -7.25
CA PHE A 162 -4.71 -4.68 -6.38
C PHE A 162 -5.56 -4.09 -5.26
N HIS A 163 -4.86 -3.78 -4.17
CA HIS A 163 -5.33 -3.02 -3.02
C HIS A 163 -4.18 -2.11 -2.61
N ALA A 164 -4.29 -0.83 -2.94
CA ALA A 164 -3.33 0.20 -2.60
C ALA A 164 -3.88 1.09 -1.48
N GLU A 165 -2.99 1.61 -0.65
CA GLU A 165 -3.30 2.52 0.43
C GLU A 165 -2.53 3.83 0.22
N PHE A 166 -3.18 4.95 0.43
CA PHE A 166 -2.61 6.28 0.31
C PHE A 166 -2.94 7.11 1.55
N PHE A 167 -1.92 7.76 2.10
CA PHE A 167 -2.06 8.84 3.07
C PHE A 167 -2.52 10.11 2.36
N TYR A 168 -3.40 10.86 3.00
CA TYR A 168 -3.84 12.17 2.52
C TYR A 168 -3.80 13.20 3.64
N ASN A 169 -3.25 14.37 3.30
CA ASN A 169 -3.20 15.54 4.16
C ASN A 169 -4.07 16.64 3.56
N SER A 170 -5.22 16.90 4.17
CA SER A 170 -6.19 17.91 3.74
C SER A 170 -5.70 19.34 3.89
N THR A 171 -4.67 19.59 4.72
CA THR A 171 -4.08 20.93 4.89
C THR A 171 -3.15 21.28 3.74
N THR A 172 -2.34 20.33 3.29
CA THR A 172 -1.39 20.53 2.16
C THR A 172 -1.96 20.06 0.82
N ASP A 173 -3.11 19.37 0.81
CA ASP A 173 -3.68 18.67 -0.34
C ASP A 173 -2.69 17.66 -0.98
N GLU A 174 -1.89 17.00 -0.13
CA GLU A 174 -0.87 16.03 -0.56
C GLU A 174 -1.38 14.60 -0.41
N VAL A 175 -1.05 13.78 -1.43
CA VAL A 175 -1.31 12.33 -1.46
C VAL A 175 0.04 11.63 -1.44
N SER A 176 0.24 10.73 -0.49
CA SER A 176 1.48 9.99 -0.28
C SER A 176 1.19 8.49 -0.21
N PHE A 177 1.99 7.68 -0.89
CA PHE A 177 1.77 6.25 -1.01
C PHE A 177 2.14 5.52 0.29
N CYS A 178 1.20 4.71 0.81
CA CYS A 178 1.42 3.84 1.97
C CYS A 178 1.88 2.46 1.53
N GLU A 179 1.01 1.61 0.98
CA GLU A 179 1.42 0.27 0.52
C GLU A 179 0.52 -0.23 -0.60
N ILE A 180 0.93 -1.29 -1.29
CA ILE A 180 0.08 -1.98 -2.27
C ILE A 180 0.25 -3.50 -2.14
N GLY A 181 -0.88 -4.21 -2.15
CA GLY A 181 -0.91 -5.66 -2.21
C GLY A 181 -1.47 -6.15 -3.55
N LYS A 182 -0.87 -7.21 -4.08
CA LYS A 182 -1.44 -8.00 -5.19
C LYS A 182 -2.58 -8.90 -4.68
N ARG A 183 -3.69 -8.27 -4.29
CA ARG A 183 -4.92 -8.89 -3.76
C ARG A 183 -6.03 -7.84 -3.71
N PHE A 184 -7.27 -8.25 -3.45
CA PHE A 184 -8.31 -7.32 -3.01
C PHE A 184 -8.11 -6.93 -1.53
N GLY A 185 -8.71 -5.80 -1.13
CA GLY A 185 -8.82 -5.38 0.27
C GLY A 185 -9.46 -6.45 1.16
N GLY A 186 -9.04 -6.50 2.41
CA GLY A 186 -9.62 -7.39 3.42
C GLY A 186 -10.93 -6.84 4.00
N GLY A 187 -11.53 -7.58 4.94
CA GLY A 187 -12.76 -7.16 5.61
C GLY A 187 -13.94 -7.00 4.65
N ASN A 188 -14.67 -5.89 4.75
CA ASN A 188 -15.87 -5.61 3.94
C ASN A 188 -15.59 -4.87 2.63
N ILE A 189 -14.33 -4.59 2.29
CA ILE A 189 -13.96 -3.88 1.04
C ILE A 189 -14.49 -4.59 -0.22
N PRO A 190 -14.40 -5.93 -0.35
CA PRO A 190 -14.98 -6.63 -1.51
C PRO A 190 -16.51 -6.47 -1.60
N CYS A 191 -17.20 -6.43 -0.45
CA CYS A 191 -18.66 -6.21 -0.41
C CYS A 191 -19.02 -4.80 -0.89
N LEU A 192 -18.28 -3.77 -0.44
CA LEU A 192 -18.48 -2.38 -0.90
C LEU A 192 -18.22 -2.25 -2.40
N SER A 193 -17.17 -2.90 -2.90
CA SER A 193 -16.85 -2.92 -4.33
C SER A 193 -17.97 -3.58 -5.15
N ASN A 194 -18.57 -4.66 -4.65
CA ASN A 194 -19.70 -5.34 -5.30
C ASN A 194 -20.96 -4.47 -5.35
N VAL A 195 -21.25 -3.71 -4.29
CA VAL A 195 -22.35 -2.73 -4.28
C VAL A 195 -22.11 -1.66 -5.34
N HIS A 196 -20.89 -1.13 -5.44
CA HIS A 196 -20.54 -0.14 -6.46
C HIS A 196 -20.71 -0.71 -7.87
N PHE A 197 -20.19 -1.92 -8.13
CA PHE A 197 -20.33 -2.61 -9.41
C PHE A 197 -21.78 -2.72 -9.88
N LYS A 198 -22.70 -3.11 -9.00
CA LYS A 198 -24.12 -3.25 -9.32
C LYS A 198 -24.84 -1.95 -9.63
N LEU A 199 -24.29 -0.81 -9.21
CA LEU A 199 -24.87 0.52 -9.48
C LEU A 199 -24.42 1.08 -10.84
N ILE A 200 -23.33 0.57 -11.41
CA ILE A 200 -22.73 1.05 -12.66
C ILE A 200 -22.86 0.05 -13.82
N SER A 201 -23.41 -1.14 -13.58
CA SER A 201 -23.76 -2.18 -14.57
C SER A 201 -25.23 -2.14 -14.94
#